data_AF-A0ABD1MXJ4-F1
#
_entry.id   AF-A0ABD1MXJ4-F1
#
_cell.length_a   1.000
_cell.length_b   1.000
_cell.length_c   1.000
_cell.angle_alpha   90.00
_cell.angle_beta   90.00
_cell.angle_gamma   90.00
#
_symmetry.space_group_name_H-M   'P 1'
#
loop_
_entity.id
_entity.type
_entity.pdbx_description
1 polymer ?
#
loop_
_entity_poly.entity_id
_entity_poly.type
_entity_poly.pdbx_seq_one_letter_code
_entity_poly.pdbx_strand_id
1 'polypeptide(L)'
;MDSQKLRLKASFLYLIFLVAVVELAHRKLLLRNETVLIKKVPDLPLRFRSDGTFKLLQVVDMHYGTGTITRCRDVFPSHFHFCSDLNTTRFLKRILQAENPHFIAFTGTSFSFFHSAINS
;
A
#
# COMPACT_ATOMS: atom_id res chain seq x y z
N MET A 1 2.02 -2.70 -61.33
CA MET A 1 0.67 -2.67 -60.72
C MET A 1 0.49 -3.72 -59.62
N ASP A 2 1.23 -4.85 -59.64
CA ASP A 2 1.14 -5.91 -58.61
C ASP A 2 1.86 -5.60 -57.28
N SER A 3 3.02 -4.93 -57.32
CA SER A 3 3.80 -4.61 -56.11
C SER A 3 3.03 -3.71 -55.13
N GLN A 4 2.25 -2.74 -55.63
CA GLN A 4 1.43 -1.86 -54.79
C GLN A 4 0.27 -2.60 -54.12
N LYS A 5 -0.35 -3.56 -54.83
CA LYS A 5 -1.40 -4.43 -54.26
C LYS A 5 -0.83 -5.36 -53.19
N LEU A 6 0.40 -5.86 -53.37
CA LEU A 6 1.07 -6.69 -52.38
C LEU A 6 1.41 -5.91 -51.10
N ARG A 7 1.90 -4.66 -51.25
CA ARG A 7 2.18 -3.76 -50.11
C ARG A 7 0.89 -3.37 -49.36
N LEU A 8 -0.21 -3.14 -50.07
CA LEU A 8 -1.51 -2.86 -49.45
C LEU A 8 -2.06 -4.08 -48.68
N LYS A 9 -1.93 -5.28 -49.25
CA LYS A 9 -2.30 -6.54 -48.56
C LYS A 9 -1.45 -6.79 -47.32
N ALA A 10 -0.14 -6.57 -47.41
CA ALA A 10 0.76 -6.68 -46.26
C ALA A 10 0.41 -5.66 -45.16
N SER A 11 0.08 -4.42 -45.54
CA SER A 11 -0.39 -3.39 -44.61
C SER A 11 -1.70 -3.79 -43.92
N PHE A 12 -2.66 -4.34 -44.67
CA PHE A 12 -3.94 -4.79 -44.13
C PHE A 12 -3.77 -5.98 -43.16
N LEU A 13 -2.90 -6.94 -43.51
CA LEU A 13 -2.56 -8.07 -42.63
C LEU A 13 -1.86 -7.60 -41.36
N TYR A 14 -0.96 -6.62 -41.47
CA TYR A 14 -0.30 -6.02 -40.32
C TYR A 14 -1.29 -5.31 -39.40
N LEU A 15 -2.25 -4.56 -39.96
CA LEU A 15 -3.28 -3.89 -39.19
C LEU A 15 -4.17 -4.90 -38.43
N ILE A 16 -4.59 -6.00 -39.09
CA ILE A 16 -5.35 -7.07 -38.44
C ILE A 16 -4.55 -7.69 -37.29
N PHE A 17 -3.26 -7.93 -37.51
CA PHE A 17 -2.39 -8.48 -36.48
C PHE A 17 -2.28 -7.55 -35.26
N LEU A 18 -2.10 -6.24 -35.48
CA LEU A 18 -2.08 -5.26 -34.39
C LEU A 18 -3.40 -5.23 -33.61
N VAL A 19 -4.54 -5.22 -34.31
CA VAL A 19 -5.86 -5.25 -33.66
C VAL A 19 -6.03 -6.52 -32.83
N ALA A 20 -5.62 -7.68 -33.36
CA ALA A 20 -5.70 -8.96 -32.63
C ALA A 20 -4.82 -8.97 -31.36
N VAL A 21 -3.62 -8.38 -31.41
CA VAL A 21 -2.74 -8.24 -30.24
C VAL A 21 -3.36 -7.34 -29.19
N VAL A 22 -3.95 -6.21 -29.61
CA VAL A 22 -4.64 -5.27 -28.70
C VAL A 22 -5.85 -5.94 -28.03
N GLU A 23 -6.68 -6.65 -28.79
CA GLU A 23 -7.83 -7.40 -28.25
C GLU A 23 -7.41 -8.50 -27.26
N LEU A 24 -6.32 -9.22 -27.57
CA LEU A 24 -5.79 -10.25 -26.67
C LEU A 24 -5.24 -9.65 -25.38
N ALA A 25 -4.53 -8.52 -25.47
CA ALA A 25 -4.03 -7.79 -24.31
C ALA A 25 -5.18 -7.26 -23.45
N HIS A 26 -6.21 -6.68 -24.07
CA HIS A 26 -7.40 -6.20 -23.37
C HIS A 26 -8.13 -7.33 -22.65
N ARG A 27 -8.31 -8.49 -23.29
CA ARG A 27 -8.90 -9.68 -22.65
C ARG A 27 -8.07 -10.18 -21.47
N LYS A 28 -6.74 -10.20 -21.57
CA LYS A 28 -5.86 -10.58 -20.45
C LYS A 28 -5.92 -9.60 -19.28
N LEU A 29 -6.04 -8.30 -19.57
CA LEU A 29 -6.20 -7.25 -18.54
C LEU A 29 -7.56 -7.35 -17.85
N LEU A 30 -8.64 -7.63 -18.60
CA LEU A 30 -9.97 -7.86 -18.03
C LEU A 30 -10.08 -9.18 -17.25
N LEU A 31 -9.34 -10.21 -17.66
CA LEU A 31 -9.20 -11.48 -16.94
C LEU A 31 -8.12 -11.41 -15.84
N ARG A 32 -7.72 -10.21 -15.39
CA ARG A 32 -7.04 -10.08 -14.11
C ARG A 32 -8.05 -10.42 -13.01
N ASN A 33 -8.22 -11.73 -12.82
CA ASN A 33 -8.97 -12.34 -11.75
C ASN A 33 -8.20 -12.07 -10.46
N GLU A 34 -8.31 -10.83 -9.97
CA GLU A 34 -8.05 -10.49 -8.59
C GLU A 34 -9.03 -11.33 -7.79
N THR A 35 -8.62 -12.54 -7.40
CA THR A 35 -9.33 -13.28 -6.37
C THR A 35 -9.34 -12.35 -5.17
N VAL A 36 -10.49 -11.73 -4.90
CA VAL A 36 -10.65 -10.82 -3.78
C VAL A 36 -10.24 -11.63 -2.56
N LEU A 37 -9.05 -11.35 -2.05
CA LEU A 37 -8.59 -11.93 -0.79
C LEU A 37 -9.50 -11.33 0.26
N ILE A 38 -10.60 -12.00 0.53
CA ILE A 38 -11.46 -11.67 1.66
C ILE A 38 -10.59 -11.97 2.87
N LYS A 39 -10.03 -10.90 3.44
CA LYS A 39 -9.30 -10.97 4.70
C LYS A 39 -10.30 -11.49 5.72
N LYS A 40 -10.21 -12.78 6.01
CA LYS A 40 -11.07 -13.45 7.00
C LYS A 40 -10.89 -12.69 8.29
N VAL A 41 -11.94 -12.00 8.73
CA VAL A 41 -11.91 -11.25 9.98
C VAL A 41 -11.71 -12.30 11.07
N PRO A 42 -10.62 -12.23 11.86
CA PRO A 42 -10.43 -13.17 12.95
C PRO A 42 -11.62 -13.02 13.90
N ASP A 43 -12.13 -14.15 14.39
CA ASP A 43 -13.26 -14.18 15.31
C ASP A 43 -12.75 -13.74 16.70
N LEU A 44 -12.54 -12.43 16.84
CA LEU A 44 -12.08 -11.79 18.05
C LEU A 44 -13.32 -11.19 18.74
N PRO A 45 -13.89 -11.86 19.75
CA PRO A 45 -15.05 -11.32 20.45
C PRO A 45 -14.66 -9.99 21.09
N LEU A 46 -15.46 -8.96 20.83
CA LEU A 46 -15.30 -7.64 21.43
C LEU A 46 -15.44 -7.77 22.95
N ARG A 47 -14.32 -7.65 23.68
CA ARG A 47 -14.28 -7.79 25.14
C ARG A 47 -14.45 -6.42 25.79
N PHE A 48 -15.61 -6.22 26.41
CA PHE A 48 -15.87 -5.09 27.29
C PHE A 48 -15.27 -5.32 28.68
N ARG A 49 -14.97 -4.24 29.38
CA ARG A 49 -14.58 -4.29 30.80
C ARG A 49 -15.76 -4.70 31.67
N SER A 50 -15.45 -5.08 32.92
CA SER A 50 -16.46 -5.34 33.94
C SER A 50 -17.36 -4.13 34.23
N ASP A 51 -16.91 -2.92 33.91
CA ASP A 51 -17.66 -1.67 34.01
C ASP A 51 -18.51 -1.35 32.75
N GLY A 52 -18.51 -2.23 31.74
CA GLY A 52 -19.24 -2.04 30.48
C GLY A 52 -18.56 -1.09 29.48
N THR A 53 -17.38 -0.55 29.78
CA THR A 53 -16.67 0.36 28.89
C THR A 53 -15.77 -0.39 27.90
N PHE A 54 -15.60 0.20 26.71
CA PHE A 54 -14.65 -0.26 25.70
C PHE A 54 -13.76 0.90 25.27
N LYS A 55 -12.46 0.73 25.43
CA LYS A 55 -11.45 1.72 25.07
C LYS A 55 -10.71 1.30 23.79
N LEU A 56 -10.82 2.12 22.75
CA LEU A 56 -10.14 2.00 21.47
C LEU A 56 -9.03 3.05 21.38
N LEU A 57 -7.81 2.62 21.07
CA LEU A 57 -6.71 3.52 20.71
C LEU A 57 -6.55 3.54 19.20
N GLN A 58 -6.87 4.66 18.56
CA GLN A 58 -6.59 4.86 17.14
C GLN A 58 -5.24 5.55 16.98
N VAL A 59 -4.39 4.98 16.12
CA VAL A 59 -3.09 5.55 15.81
C VAL A 59 -3.02 5.80 14.31
N VAL A 60 -2.83 7.07 13.96
CA VAL A 60 -2.87 7.58 12.58
C VAL A 60 -1.48 7.90 12.05
N ASP A 61 -1.27 7.67 10.74
CA ASP A 61 -0.18 8.23 9.93
C ASP A 61 1.22 8.21 10.58
N MET A 62 1.56 7.08 11.19
CA MET A 62 2.82 6.94 11.93
C MET A 62 4.06 6.95 11.03
N HIS A 63 3.89 6.68 9.73
CA HIS A 63 4.96 6.58 8.72
C HIS A 63 6.22 5.87 9.23
N TYR A 64 6.06 4.69 9.86
CA TYR A 64 7.20 3.92 10.37
C TYR A 64 8.19 3.60 9.24
N GLY A 65 9.45 3.94 9.44
CA GLY A 65 10.56 3.45 8.66
C GLY A 65 11.19 2.20 9.26
N THR A 66 12.47 1.99 8.99
CA THR A 66 13.29 0.89 9.51
C THR A 66 14.07 1.32 10.77
N GLY A 67 13.45 2.10 11.66
CA GLY A 67 13.97 2.34 13.02
C GLY A 67 15.22 3.22 13.07
N THR A 68 16.38 2.58 13.26
CA THR A 68 17.69 3.24 13.36
C THR A 68 18.30 3.56 12.00
N ILE A 69 17.82 2.89 10.94
CA ILE A 69 18.45 2.91 9.61
C ILE A 69 17.88 4.05 8.75
N THR A 70 16.61 4.40 8.98
CA THR A 70 15.90 5.46 8.24
C THR A 70 15.92 6.77 9.02
N ARG A 71 16.49 7.82 8.42
CA ARG A 71 16.37 9.19 8.94
C ARG A 71 14.96 9.71 8.74
N CYS A 72 14.44 10.45 9.73
CA CYS A 72 13.20 11.19 9.57
C CYS A 72 13.32 12.17 8.38
N ARG A 73 12.28 12.21 7.55
CA ARG A 73 12.12 13.22 6.50
C ARG A 73 11.31 14.37 7.09
N ASP A 74 11.60 15.61 6.65
CA ASP A 74 10.81 16.80 6.99
C ASP A 74 10.83 17.22 8.47
N VAL A 75 11.98 17.06 9.14
CA VAL A 75 12.24 17.66 10.47
C VAL A 75 13.26 18.79 10.39
N PHE A 76 13.22 19.71 11.35
CA PHE A 76 14.20 20.80 11.43
C PHE A 76 15.64 20.27 11.52
N PRO A 77 16.64 20.97 10.96
CA PRO A 77 18.05 20.58 10.99
C PRO A 77 18.59 20.17 12.36
N SER A 78 18.16 20.87 13.41
CA SER A 78 18.52 20.61 14.81
C SER A 78 17.97 19.31 15.38
N HIS A 79 16.90 18.76 14.80
CA HIS A 79 16.19 17.59 15.31
C HIS A 79 16.55 16.28 14.57
N PHE A 80 17.28 16.34 13.45
CA PHE A 80 17.69 15.14 12.71
C PHE A 80 18.52 14.16 13.55
N HIS A 81 19.33 14.65 14.49
CA HIS A 81 20.15 13.79 15.37
C HIS A 81 19.32 12.99 16.38
N PHE A 82 18.14 13.49 16.75
CA PHE A 82 17.31 12.90 17.81
C PHE A 82 16.07 12.20 17.25
N CYS A 83 15.76 12.40 15.96
CA CYS A 83 14.58 11.86 15.33
C CYS A 83 14.81 10.42 14.84
N SER A 84 14.06 9.49 15.41
CA SER A 84 14.01 8.07 15.01
C SER A 84 12.65 7.47 15.37
N ASP A 85 12.21 6.46 14.63
CA ASP A 85 10.99 5.69 14.92
C ASP A 85 11.03 5.03 16.31
N LEU A 86 12.21 4.92 16.94
CA LEU A 86 12.38 4.52 18.33
C LEU A 86 11.65 5.46 19.30
N ASN A 87 11.61 6.76 19.02
CA ASN A 87 10.90 7.72 19.87
C ASN A 87 9.38 7.53 19.75
N THR A 88 8.88 7.34 18.53
CA THR A 88 7.48 6.99 18.27
C THR A 88 7.10 5.68 18.98
N THR A 89 7.98 4.67 18.93
CA THR A 89 7.77 3.38 19.61
C THR A 89 7.70 3.54 21.13
N ARG A 90 8.61 4.32 21.73
CA ARG A 90 8.59 4.62 23.16
C ARG A 90 7.33 5.41 23.55
N PHE A 91 6.93 6.37 22.73
CA PHE A 91 5.71 7.14 22.96
C PHE A 91 4.47 6.24 22.96
N LEU A 92 4.29 5.40 21.93
CA LEU A 92 3.18 4.45 21.86
C LEU A 92 3.17 3.48 23.03
N LYS A 93 4.35 2.98 23.44
CA LYS A 93 4.45 2.13 24.62
C LYS A 93 3.93 2.81 25.89
N ARG A 94 4.26 4.09 26.10
CA ARG A 94 3.75 4.86 27.25
C ARG A 94 2.24 5.02 27.20
N ILE A 95 1.68 5.34 26.04
CA ILE A 95 0.23 5.46 25.86
C ILE A 95 -0.47 4.13 26.09
N LEU A 96 0.07 3.02 25.56
CA LEU A 96 -0.50 1.69 25.77
C LEU A 96 -0.52 1.30 27.26
N GLN A 97 0.54 1.62 28.00
CA GLN A 97 0.61 1.35 29.43
C GLN A 97 -0.33 2.25 30.26
N ALA A 98 -0.45 3.53 29.89
CA ALA A 98 -1.30 4.49 30.60
C ALA A 98 -2.78 4.24 30.32
N GLU A 99 -3.15 4.02 29.07
CA GLU A 99 -4.56 3.93 28.65
C GLU A 99 -5.13 2.52 28.76
N ASN A 100 -4.27 1.50 28.59
CA ASN A 100 -4.62 0.08 28.56
C ASN A 100 -5.85 -0.20 27.66
N PRO A 101 -5.75 0.03 26.33
CA PRO A 101 -6.86 -0.16 25.39
C PRO A 101 -7.13 -1.64 25.09
N HIS A 102 -8.34 -1.96 24.67
CA HIS A 102 -8.76 -3.33 24.29
C HIS A 102 -8.55 -3.61 22.81
N PHE A 103 -8.51 -2.54 22.01
CA PHE A 103 -8.31 -2.62 20.58
C PHE A 103 -7.46 -1.42 20.15
N ILE A 104 -6.54 -1.69 19.23
CA ILE A 104 -5.65 -0.68 18.66
C ILE A 104 -5.92 -0.69 17.16
N ALA A 105 -6.40 0.44 16.65
CA ALA A 105 -6.65 0.62 15.22
C ALA A 105 -5.52 1.46 14.62
N PHE A 106 -4.76 0.88 13.71
CA PHE A 106 -3.80 1.62 12.89
C PHE A 106 -4.48 2.06 11.61
N THR A 107 -4.55 3.36 11.37
CA THR A 107 -5.20 3.95 10.20
C THR A 107 -4.22 4.84 9.45
N GLY A 108 -4.15 4.74 8.13
CA GLY A 108 -3.09 5.37 7.32
C GLY A 108 -1.96 4.40 6.97
N THR A 109 -0.97 4.85 6.18
CA THR A 109 0.14 3.98 5.75
C THR A 109 1.05 3.66 6.93
N SER A 110 0.95 2.43 7.43
CA SER A 110 1.71 1.98 8.61
C SER A 110 3.21 1.80 8.32
N PHE A 111 3.61 1.77 7.05
CA PHE A 111 5.01 1.70 6.61
C PHE A 111 5.23 2.76 5.53
N SER A 112 6.33 3.51 5.62
CA SER A 112 6.69 4.49 4.59
C SER A 112 7.35 3.78 3.40
N PHE A 113 6.56 3.12 2.55
CA PHE A 113 7.03 2.64 1.24
C PHE A 113 6.73 3.71 0.19
N PHE A 114 7.48 4.82 0.22
CA PHE A 114 7.48 5.80 -0.86
C PHE A 114 8.90 6.31 -1.13
N HIS A 115 9.66 5.49 -1.86
CA HIS A 115 10.61 5.93 -2.88
C HIS A 115 11.00 4.73 -3.75
N SER A 116 11.10 4.94 -5.08
CA SER A 116 11.44 3.97 -6.13
C SER A 116 10.32 3.15 -6.78
N ALA A 117 9.23 3.82 -7.17
CA ALA A 117 8.42 3.35 -8.31
C ALA A 117 8.20 4.45 -9.36
N ILE A 118 9.18 5.34 -9.56
CA ILE A 118 9.37 6.15 -10.77
C ILE A 118 10.90 6.28 -10.92
N ASN A 119 11.43 5.84 -12.06
CA ASN A 119 12.85 5.60 -12.42
C ASN A 119 13.41 4.20 -12.08
N SER A 120 12.90 3.18 -12.78
CA SER A 120 13.73 2.26 -13.58
C SER A 120 12.89 1.63 -14.69
#